data_AF-S3BY03-F1
#
_entry.id   AF-S3BY03-F1
#
_cell.length_a   1.000
_cell.length_b   1.000
_cell.length_c   1.000
_cell.angle_alpha   90.00
_cell.angle_beta   90.00
_cell.angle_gamma   90.00
#
_symmetry.space_group_name_H-M   'P 1'
#
loop_
_entity.id
_entity.type
_entity.pdbx_description
1 polymer ?
#
loop_
_entity_poly.entity_id
_entity_poly.type
_entity_poly.pdbx_seq_one_letter_code
_entity_poly.pdbx_strand_id
1 'polypeptide(L)'
;MTLLVGLTLEPAASDCTRAELKSVAYSYLSSAVAGKMPANIATANFTCSEADEAIGIIKGILAHPINFDFNRTFIDTIECAAFVKLNAAGNKVPYATLARVYLPPSNTSKISSTQSVVPKSGNWAFSAADRLTADKPKKWDAIPDGKHDTREVMTAAADVSWVTVPRHRPLASRARSSQAAPLRFAGSVGQYMQYATSSPDFQDIESAYN
;
A
#
# COMPACT_ATOMS: atom_id res chain seq x y z
N MET A 1 5.67 -33.11 -36.26
CA MET A 1 4.56 -33.05 -35.29
C MET A 1 5.12 -32.39 -34.04
N THR A 2 5.00 -31.06 -33.94
CA THR A 2 5.61 -30.28 -32.84
C THR A 2 4.60 -30.15 -31.72
N LEU A 3 4.86 -30.79 -30.59
CA LEU A 3 4.02 -30.74 -29.40
C LEU A 3 4.28 -29.41 -28.68
N LEU A 4 3.35 -28.47 -28.73
CA LEU A 4 3.34 -27.30 -27.84
C LEU A 4 2.81 -27.75 -26.47
N VAL A 5 3.71 -27.91 -25.51
CA VAL A 5 3.33 -28.08 -24.10
C VAL A 5 2.96 -26.70 -23.58
N GLY A 6 1.66 -26.43 -23.44
CA GLY A 6 1.16 -25.23 -22.78
C GLY A 6 1.42 -25.35 -21.28
N LEU A 7 2.32 -24.53 -20.76
CA LEU A 7 2.53 -24.40 -19.32
C LEU A 7 1.36 -23.57 -18.76
N THR A 8 0.32 -24.24 -18.25
CA THR A 8 -0.71 -23.58 -17.46
C THR A 8 -0.10 -23.21 -16.12
N LEU A 9 0.21 -21.92 -15.91
CA LEU A 9 0.44 -21.42 -14.55
C LEU A 9 -0.92 -21.46 -13.85
N GLU A 10 -1.21 -22.53 -13.12
CA GLU A 10 -2.29 -22.51 -12.15
C GLU A 10 -1.89 -21.51 -11.06
N PRO A 11 -2.66 -20.43 -10.85
CA PRO A 11 -2.41 -19.56 -9.72
C PRO A 11 -2.50 -20.42 -8.46
N ALA A 12 -1.41 -20.49 -7.70
CA ALA A 12 -1.45 -21.11 -6.38
C ALA A 12 -2.59 -20.42 -5.64
N ALA A 13 -3.61 -21.20 -5.24
CA ALA A 13 -4.67 -20.69 -4.39
C ALA A 13 -4.00 -20.16 -3.12
N SER A 14 -3.91 -18.85 -3.01
CA SER A 14 -3.47 -18.19 -1.80
C SER A 14 -4.48 -18.56 -0.71
N ASP A 15 -4.05 -19.30 0.32
CA ASP A 15 -4.89 -19.65 1.48
C ASP A 15 -5.41 -18.43 2.26
N CYS A 16 -4.97 -17.22 1.88
CA CYS A 16 -5.37 -15.96 2.48
C CYS A 16 -6.81 -15.59 2.13
N THR A 17 -7.71 -15.82 3.09
CA THR A 17 -9.10 -15.38 3.00
C THR A 17 -9.22 -13.87 3.15
N ARG A 18 -10.27 -13.29 2.57
CA ARG A 18 -10.58 -11.86 2.77
C ARG A 18 -10.73 -11.48 4.24
N ALA A 19 -11.28 -12.38 5.07
CA ALA A 19 -11.48 -12.13 6.49
C ALA A 19 -10.15 -11.99 7.24
N GLU A 20 -9.16 -12.81 6.91
CA GLU A 20 -7.82 -12.72 7.51
C GLU A 20 -7.11 -11.43 7.09
N LEU A 21 -7.18 -11.08 5.80
CA LEU A 21 -6.58 -9.84 5.30
C LEU A 21 -7.22 -8.59 5.93
N LYS A 22 -8.54 -8.62 6.16
CA LYS A 22 -9.24 -7.58 6.94
C LYS A 22 -8.71 -7.49 8.37
N SER A 23 -8.57 -8.64 9.04
CA SER A 23 -8.10 -8.71 10.42
C SER A 23 -6.70 -8.13 10.58
N VAL A 24 -5.76 -8.44 9.68
CA VAL A 24 -4.41 -7.86 9.77
C VAL A 24 -4.38 -6.37 9.45
N ALA A 25 -5.23 -5.90 8.54
CA ALA A 25 -5.33 -4.48 8.20
C ALA A 25 -5.84 -3.69 9.41
N TYR A 26 -6.85 -4.23 10.11
CA TYR A 26 -7.34 -3.67 11.36
C TYR A 26 -6.25 -3.66 12.45
N SER A 27 -5.46 -4.73 12.56
CA SER A 27 -4.32 -4.77 13.48
C SER A 27 -3.28 -3.68 13.16
N TYR A 28 -2.94 -3.49 11.88
CA TYR A 28 -2.05 -2.42 11.43
C TYR A 28 -2.59 -1.02 11.78
N LEU A 29 -3.86 -0.76 11.47
CA LEU A 29 -4.52 0.52 11.78
C LEU A 29 -4.57 0.80 13.28
N SER A 30 -4.97 -0.19 14.09
CA SER A 30 -5.00 -0.08 15.56
C SER A 30 -3.61 0.20 16.15
N SER A 31 -2.58 -0.35 15.50
CA SER A 31 -1.18 -0.16 15.87
C SER A 31 -0.69 1.26 15.55
N ALA A 32 -1.06 1.79 14.39
CA ALA A 32 -0.82 3.17 14.00
C ALA A 32 -1.52 4.17 14.95
N VAL A 33 -2.78 3.92 15.35
CA VAL A 33 -3.48 4.76 16.35
C VAL A 33 -2.71 4.78 17.67
N ALA A 34 -2.26 3.61 18.13
CA ALA A 34 -1.57 3.48 19.40
C ALA A 34 -0.09 3.90 19.38
N GLY A 35 0.51 4.13 18.20
CA GLY A 35 1.94 4.40 18.08
C GLY A 35 2.81 3.23 18.54
N LYS A 36 2.41 1.99 18.20
CA LYS A 36 3.14 0.77 18.52
C LYS A 36 3.12 -0.21 17.35
N MET A 37 3.93 -1.26 17.41
CA MET A 37 3.87 -2.33 16.42
C MET A 37 2.64 -3.25 16.61
N PRO A 38 2.15 -3.89 15.53
CA PRO A 38 1.13 -4.91 15.62
C PRO A 38 1.53 -6.06 16.53
N ALA A 39 0.61 -6.47 17.41
CA ALA A 39 0.85 -7.58 18.34
C ALA A 39 0.99 -8.93 17.62
N ASN A 40 0.52 -9.04 16.38
CA ASN A 40 0.52 -10.25 15.57
C ASN A 40 1.60 -10.26 14.47
N ILE A 41 2.72 -9.55 14.63
CA ILE A 41 3.87 -9.76 13.73
C ILE A 41 4.43 -11.18 13.85
N ALA A 42 4.94 -11.71 12.75
CA ALA A 42 5.71 -12.95 12.74
C ALA A 42 7.00 -12.75 13.57
N THR A 43 7.30 -13.69 14.46
CA THR A 43 8.48 -13.58 15.34
C THR A 43 9.78 -13.90 14.62
N ALA A 44 9.71 -14.67 13.53
CA ALA A 44 10.84 -14.98 12.65
C ALA A 44 10.70 -14.22 11.33
N ASN A 45 11.80 -13.63 10.86
CA ASN A 45 11.94 -13.02 9.53
C ASN A 45 10.96 -11.87 9.21
N PHE A 46 10.37 -11.22 10.22
CA PHE A 46 9.56 -10.03 9.99
C PHE A 46 10.42 -8.88 9.44
N THR A 47 9.93 -8.23 8.39
CA THR A 47 10.59 -7.07 7.79
C THR A 47 9.66 -5.86 7.75
N CYS A 48 10.25 -4.68 7.92
CA CYS A 48 9.57 -3.41 7.80
C CYS A 48 10.40 -2.49 6.90
N SER A 49 9.74 -1.84 5.93
CA SER A 49 10.37 -0.81 5.12
C SER A 49 9.51 0.44 4.98
N GLU A 50 10.20 1.57 4.89
CA GLU A 50 9.61 2.86 4.56
C GLU A 50 10.34 3.44 3.36
N ALA A 51 9.59 3.84 2.34
CA ALA A 51 10.16 4.45 1.15
C ALA A 51 11.29 3.60 0.54
N ASP A 52 11.05 2.29 0.41
CA ASP A 52 12.00 1.27 -0.07
C ASP A 52 13.26 1.06 0.81
N GLU A 53 13.35 1.70 1.96
CA GLU A 53 14.45 1.52 2.91
C GLU A 53 14.02 0.64 4.09
N ALA A 54 14.84 -0.36 4.43
CA ALA A 54 14.60 -1.18 5.61
C ALA A 54 14.70 -0.33 6.88
N ILE A 55 13.67 -0.43 7.73
CA ILE A 55 13.63 0.27 9.01
C ILE A 55 13.50 -0.71 10.18
N GLY A 56 13.96 -0.30 11.35
CA GLY A 56 13.79 -1.08 12.57
C GLY A 56 12.34 -1.07 13.05
N ILE A 57 11.91 -2.14 13.71
CA ILE A 57 10.53 -2.32 14.20
C ILE A 57 10.07 -1.26 15.21
N ILE A 58 11.00 -0.54 15.86
CA ILE A 58 10.71 0.55 16.81
C ILE A 58 10.83 1.94 16.18
N LYS A 59 11.00 2.01 14.85
CA LYS A 59 11.17 3.25 14.08
C LYS A 59 10.02 3.39 13.09
N GLY A 60 9.96 4.54 12.42
CA GLY A 60 9.00 4.79 11.36
C GLY A 60 7.65 5.32 11.87
N ILE A 61 6.66 5.30 10.98
CA ILE A 61 5.35 5.91 11.17
C ILE A 61 4.56 5.22 12.30
N LEU A 62 4.70 3.91 12.46
CA LEU A 62 4.01 3.16 13.52
C LEU A 62 4.57 3.43 14.92
N ALA A 63 5.75 4.05 15.05
CA ALA A 63 6.32 4.43 16.35
C ALA A 63 5.71 5.72 16.92
N HIS A 64 4.79 6.35 16.19
CA HIS A 64 4.13 7.59 16.57
C HIS A 64 2.61 7.41 16.54
N PRO A 65 1.88 7.77 17.60
CA PRO A 65 0.41 7.72 17.58
C PRO A 65 -0.16 8.60 16.47
N ILE A 66 -1.10 8.06 15.70
CA ILE A 66 -1.73 8.74 14.58
C ILE A 66 -3.24 8.86 14.84
N ASN A 67 -3.75 10.09 14.91
CA ASN A 67 -5.19 10.32 14.78
C ASN A 67 -5.55 10.42 13.29
N PHE A 68 -6.51 9.62 12.82
CA PHE A 68 -6.87 9.57 11.40
C PHE A 68 -7.96 10.58 11.07
N ASP A 69 -7.80 11.30 9.96
CA ASP A 69 -8.88 12.09 9.34
C ASP A 69 -9.60 11.30 8.24
N PHE A 70 -8.92 10.30 7.68
CA PHE A 70 -9.43 9.41 6.65
C PHE A 70 -8.56 8.16 6.62
N ASN A 71 -9.18 7.00 6.49
CA ASN A 71 -8.47 5.76 6.22
C ASN A 71 -9.27 4.89 5.25
N ARG A 72 -8.58 3.94 4.62
CA ARG A 72 -9.17 3.01 3.67
C ARG A 72 -8.33 1.77 3.55
N THR A 73 -8.99 0.62 3.47
CA THR A 73 -8.30 -0.66 3.27
C THR A 73 -8.76 -1.30 1.98
N PHE A 74 -7.81 -1.91 1.30
CA PHE A 74 -8.06 -2.77 0.17
C PHE A 74 -7.38 -4.11 0.34
N ILE A 75 -7.98 -5.15 -0.20
CA ILE A 75 -7.61 -6.54 0.06
C ILE A 75 -7.14 -7.18 -1.24
N ASP A 76 -5.99 -7.81 -1.25
CA ASP A 76 -5.48 -8.59 -2.38
C ASP A 76 -5.25 -10.03 -1.92
N THR A 77 -6.17 -10.91 -2.28
CA THR A 77 -6.08 -12.33 -1.91
C THR A 77 -4.90 -13.01 -2.60
N ILE A 78 -4.67 -12.73 -3.88
CA ILE A 78 -3.65 -13.41 -4.68
C ILE A 78 -2.24 -13.09 -4.17
N GLU A 79 -1.96 -11.84 -3.78
CA GLU A 79 -0.67 -11.46 -3.17
C GLU A 79 -0.63 -11.66 -1.64
N CYS A 80 -1.70 -12.17 -1.03
CA CYS A 80 -1.82 -12.29 0.43
C CYS A 80 -1.52 -10.97 1.16
N ALA A 81 -2.04 -9.86 0.64
CA ALA A 81 -1.69 -8.52 1.11
C ALA A 81 -2.92 -7.64 1.36
N ALA A 82 -2.84 -6.80 2.38
CA ALA A 82 -3.78 -5.71 2.60
C ALA A 82 -3.09 -4.37 2.36
N PHE A 83 -3.70 -3.51 1.55
CA PHE A 83 -3.25 -2.16 1.28
C PHE A 83 -4.03 -1.18 2.14
N VAL A 84 -3.34 -0.39 2.94
CA VAL A 84 -3.93 0.60 3.82
C VAL A 84 -3.53 1.98 3.34
N LYS A 85 -4.53 2.82 3.08
CA LYS A 85 -4.34 4.25 2.88
C LYS A 85 -4.79 4.97 4.13
N LEU A 86 -3.97 5.89 4.61
CA LEU A 86 -4.30 6.74 5.76
C LEU A 86 -3.95 8.19 5.48
N ASN A 87 -4.74 9.09 6.04
CA ASN A 87 -4.49 10.53 6.06
C ASN A 87 -4.76 11.05 7.47
N ALA A 88 -3.87 11.92 7.93
CA ALA A 88 -3.88 12.53 9.24
C ALA A 88 -3.33 13.95 9.12
N ALA A 89 -4.02 14.79 8.35
CA ALA A 89 -3.71 16.20 8.14
C ALA A 89 -3.85 17.04 9.43
N GLY A 90 -4.73 16.65 10.36
CA GLY A 90 -4.95 17.34 11.63
C GLY A 90 -3.89 17.08 12.70
N ASN A 91 -2.97 16.13 12.49
CA ASN A 91 -1.93 15.81 13.46
C ASN A 91 -0.84 16.89 13.52
N LYS A 92 -0.17 17.00 14.68
CA LYS A 92 1.01 17.88 14.86
C LYS A 92 2.08 17.62 13.80
N VAL A 93 2.31 16.35 13.47
CA VAL A 93 3.06 15.93 12.29
C VAL A 93 2.05 15.35 11.32
N PRO A 94 1.76 16.02 10.19
CA PRO A 94 0.75 15.56 9.27
C PRO A 94 1.25 14.38 8.42
N TYR A 95 0.38 13.40 8.18
CA TYR A 95 0.70 12.21 7.38
C TYR A 95 -0.33 12.01 6.25
N ALA A 96 0.14 11.53 5.10
CA ALA A 96 -0.71 10.88 4.11
C ALA A 96 0.08 9.73 3.49
N THR A 97 -0.25 8.51 3.92
CA THR A 97 0.58 7.33 3.77
C THR A 97 -0.18 6.22 3.09
N LEU A 98 0.54 5.45 2.30
CA LEU A 98 0.10 4.16 1.78
C LEU A 98 0.99 3.09 2.39
N ALA A 99 0.37 2.02 2.86
CA ALA A 99 1.04 0.87 3.43
C ALA A 99 0.52 -0.42 2.80
N ARG A 100 1.39 -1.42 2.75
CA ARG A 100 1.07 -2.79 2.37
C ARG A 100 1.47 -3.71 3.52
N VAL A 101 0.55 -4.58 3.91
CA VAL A 101 0.67 -5.51 5.04
C VAL A 101 0.53 -6.91 4.49
N TYR A 102 1.58 -7.72 4.63
CA TYR A 102 1.64 -9.07 4.07
C TYR A 102 1.37 -10.13 5.12
N LEU A 103 0.69 -11.19 4.69
CA LEU A 103 0.58 -12.45 5.43
C LEU A 103 1.64 -13.42 4.92
N PRO A 104 2.23 -14.27 5.78
CA PRO A 104 2.98 -15.42 5.31
C PRO A 104 2.00 -16.49 4.78
N PRO A 105 2.32 -17.18 3.68
CA PRO A 105 1.49 -18.26 3.14
C PRO A 105 1.20 -19.38 4.16
N SER A 106 2.12 -19.61 5.10
CA SER A 106 2.01 -20.67 6.10
C SER A 106 1.26 -20.28 7.39
N ASN A 107 0.97 -19.00 7.61
CA ASN A 107 0.27 -18.52 8.81
C ASN A 107 -0.42 -17.18 8.57
N THR A 108 -1.63 -17.25 8.01
CA THR A 108 -2.48 -16.11 7.67
C THR A 108 -2.92 -15.25 8.87
N SER A 109 -2.68 -15.69 10.10
CA SER A 109 -2.96 -14.91 11.31
C SER A 109 -1.82 -13.96 11.72
N LYS A 110 -0.67 -14.04 11.04
CA LYS A 110 0.52 -13.23 11.34
C LYS A 110 0.84 -12.25 10.22
N ILE A 111 1.50 -11.15 10.58
CA ILE A 111 2.06 -10.20 9.62
C ILE A 111 3.51 -10.59 9.34
N SER A 112 3.83 -10.94 8.10
CA SER A 112 5.19 -11.32 7.68
C SER A 112 6.04 -10.10 7.30
N SER A 113 5.43 -9.07 6.72
CA SER A 113 6.13 -7.83 6.43
C SER A 113 5.18 -6.65 6.30
N THR A 114 5.74 -5.46 6.48
CA THR A 114 5.06 -4.19 6.22
C THR A 114 5.93 -3.31 5.35
N GLN A 115 5.32 -2.65 4.39
CA GLN A 115 5.99 -1.69 3.51
C GLN A 115 5.13 -0.44 3.46
N SER A 116 5.72 0.74 3.61
CA SER A 116 4.94 1.97 3.54
C SER A 116 5.68 3.10 2.83
N VAL A 117 4.92 4.02 2.26
CA VAL A 117 5.43 5.31 1.78
C VAL A 117 4.93 6.35 2.75
N VAL A 118 5.86 7.03 3.40
CA VAL A 118 5.57 8.07 4.37
C VAL A 118 6.17 9.36 3.84
N PRO A 119 5.44 10.10 3.00
CA PRO A 119 5.89 11.40 2.56
C PRO A 119 6.01 12.31 3.79
N LYS A 120 7.12 13.03 3.88
CA LYS A 120 7.40 13.95 4.99
C LYS A 120 7.26 15.39 4.51
N SER A 121 7.04 16.31 5.45
CA SER A 121 7.15 17.75 5.18
C SER A 121 8.52 18.05 4.57
N GLY A 122 8.55 18.80 3.46
CA GLY A 122 9.76 19.05 2.67
C GLY A 122 9.94 18.12 1.47
N ASN A 123 9.18 17.01 1.37
CA ASN A 123 9.09 16.26 0.13
C ASN A 123 8.39 17.12 -0.93
N TRP A 124 8.96 17.15 -2.14
CA TRP A 124 8.47 17.99 -3.21
C TRP A 124 6.98 17.73 -3.50
N ALA A 125 6.20 18.82 -3.52
CA ALA A 125 4.77 18.84 -3.83
C ALA A 125 3.86 17.99 -2.92
N PHE A 126 4.30 17.63 -1.70
CA PHE A 126 3.46 16.87 -0.76
C PHE A 126 2.70 17.76 0.23
N SER A 127 1.38 17.56 0.31
CA SER A 127 0.48 18.16 1.31
C SER A 127 -0.56 17.14 1.77
N ALA A 128 -0.58 16.84 3.07
CA ALA A 128 -1.57 15.92 3.65
C ALA A 128 -2.99 16.49 3.54
N ALA A 129 -3.14 17.82 3.72
CA ALA A 129 -4.42 18.52 3.60
C ALA A 129 -4.98 18.47 2.18
N ASP A 130 -4.14 18.67 1.17
CA ASP A 130 -4.57 18.59 -0.24
C ASP A 130 -4.94 17.16 -0.59
N ARG A 131 -4.18 16.18 -0.08
CA ARG A 131 -4.50 14.77 -0.27
C ARG A 131 -5.82 14.40 0.39
N LEU A 132 -6.09 14.90 1.59
CA LEU A 132 -7.35 14.69 2.30
C LEU A 132 -8.53 15.28 1.51
N THR A 133 -8.37 16.51 1.03
CA THR A 133 -9.37 17.21 0.21
C THR A 133 -9.67 16.46 -1.09
N ALA A 134 -8.64 15.91 -1.74
CA ALA A 134 -8.81 15.12 -2.96
C ALA A 134 -9.41 13.73 -2.70
N ASP A 135 -9.23 13.15 -1.51
CA ASP A 135 -9.67 11.79 -1.21
C ASP A 135 -11.08 11.71 -0.65
N LYS A 136 -11.49 12.68 0.18
CA LYS A 136 -12.83 12.75 0.78
C LYS A 136 -14.00 12.65 -0.22
N PRO A 137 -13.99 13.31 -1.39
CA PRO A 137 -15.15 13.28 -2.29
C PRO A 137 -15.19 12.03 -3.19
N LYS A 138 -14.17 11.17 -3.17
CA LYS A 138 -14.12 10.01 -4.07
C LYS A 138 -15.16 8.99 -3.66
N LYS A 139 -15.99 8.60 -4.61
CA LYS A 139 -16.90 7.46 -4.49
C LYS A 139 -16.17 6.20 -4.93
N TRP A 140 -16.33 5.14 -4.15
CA TRP A 140 -15.66 3.87 -4.37
C TRP A 140 -16.69 2.76 -4.23
N ASP A 141 -17.80 2.95 -4.92
CA ASP A 141 -18.88 1.98 -4.98
C ASP A 141 -18.35 0.66 -5.57
N ALA A 142 -18.95 -0.46 -5.18
CA ALA A 142 -18.62 -1.76 -5.76
C ALA A 142 -18.74 -1.70 -7.28
N ILE A 143 -17.69 -2.12 -7.98
CA ILE A 143 -17.73 -2.19 -9.44
C ILE A 143 -18.65 -3.35 -9.83
N PRO A 144 -19.58 -3.15 -10.78
CA PRO A 144 -20.47 -4.23 -11.19
C PRO A 144 -19.70 -5.42 -11.77
N ASP A 145 -20.23 -6.63 -11.53
CA ASP A 145 -19.71 -7.85 -12.12
C ASP A 145 -19.54 -7.72 -13.63
N GLY A 146 -18.42 -8.20 -14.15
CA GLY A 146 -18.07 -8.10 -15.58
C GLY A 146 -17.59 -6.72 -16.04
N LYS A 147 -17.54 -5.70 -15.17
CA LYS A 147 -16.87 -4.41 -15.42
C LYS A 147 -15.52 -4.29 -14.74
N HIS A 148 -15.06 -5.40 -14.17
CA HIS A 148 -13.75 -5.46 -13.57
C HIS A 148 -12.67 -5.63 -14.64
N ASP A 149 -11.60 -4.85 -14.54
CA ASP A 149 -10.39 -5.09 -15.34
C ASP A 149 -9.70 -6.36 -14.84
N THR A 150 -8.97 -7.02 -15.72
CA THR A 150 -8.14 -8.16 -15.32
C THR A 150 -6.89 -7.67 -14.58
N ARG A 151 -6.29 -8.57 -13.78
CA ARG A 151 -5.04 -8.30 -13.07
C ARG A 151 -3.92 -7.86 -14.01
N GLU A 152 -3.86 -8.46 -15.19
CA GLU A 152 -2.87 -8.15 -16.21
C GLU A 152 -3.04 -6.72 -16.73
N VAL A 153 -4.29 -6.31 -16.98
CA VAL A 153 -4.62 -4.95 -17.41
C VAL A 153 -4.23 -3.93 -16.34
N MET A 154 -4.59 -4.18 -15.08
CA MET A 154 -4.22 -3.31 -13.96
C MET A 154 -2.70 -3.22 -13.77
N THR A 155 -2.00 -4.35 -13.87
CA THR A 155 -0.54 -4.40 -13.71
C THR A 155 0.14 -3.64 -14.84
N ALA A 156 -0.29 -3.84 -16.09
CA ALA A 156 0.22 -3.09 -17.22
C ALA A 156 -0.04 -1.58 -17.09
N ALA A 157 -1.22 -1.19 -16.63
CA ALA A 157 -1.55 0.21 -16.37
C ALA A 157 -0.64 0.81 -15.28
N ALA A 158 -0.41 0.08 -14.19
CA ALA A 158 0.50 0.48 -13.11
C ALA A 158 1.95 0.63 -13.62
N ASP A 159 2.46 -0.33 -14.39
CA ASP A 159 3.82 -0.32 -14.94
C ASP A 159 4.05 0.85 -15.91
N VAL A 160 3.12 1.12 -16.83
CA VAL A 160 3.19 2.27 -17.73
C VAL A 160 3.20 3.58 -16.93
N SER A 161 2.39 3.64 -15.89
CA SER A 161 2.25 4.83 -15.06
C SER A 161 3.50 5.10 -14.20
N TRP A 162 4.29 4.07 -13.86
CA TRP A 162 5.65 4.20 -13.32
C TRP A 162 6.65 4.74 -14.36
N VAL A 163 6.61 4.21 -15.59
CA VAL A 163 7.54 4.61 -16.67
C VAL A 163 7.30 6.05 -17.13
N THR A 164 6.08 6.55 -17.01
CA THR A 164 5.65 7.89 -17.47
C THR A 164 5.81 9.01 -16.43
N VAL A 165 6.10 8.70 -15.16
CA VAL A 165 6.62 9.74 -14.25
C VAL A 165 7.98 10.16 -14.81
N PRO A 166 8.20 11.43 -15.20
CA PRO A 166 9.45 11.82 -15.78
C PRO A 166 10.58 11.42 -14.82
N ARG A 167 11.47 10.52 -15.27
CA ARG A 167 12.83 10.45 -14.73
C ARG A 167 13.38 11.86 -14.90
N HIS A 168 13.29 12.69 -13.85
CA HIS A 168 13.71 14.07 -13.93
C HIS A 168 15.16 14.07 -14.40
N ARG A 169 15.36 14.48 -15.65
CA ARG A 169 16.66 14.73 -16.24
C ARG A 169 17.29 15.78 -15.30
N PRO A 170 18.48 15.55 -14.72
CA PRO A 170 19.06 16.52 -13.80
C PRO A 170 19.26 17.82 -14.58
N LEU A 171 18.52 18.86 -14.22
CA LEU A 171 18.84 20.22 -14.65
C LEU A 171 20.19 20.54 -14.02
N ALA A 172 21.22 20.57 -14.85
CA ALA A 172 22.54 21.02 -14.45
C ALA A 172 22.43 22.43 -13.83
N SER A 173 23.19 22.64 -12.75
CA SER A 173 23.44 23.89 -12.01
C SER A 173 22.52 24.25 -10.83
N ARG A 174 22.69 23.54 -9.70
CA ARG A 174 23.14 24.12 -8.40
C ARG A 174 23.31 23.02 -7.36
N ALA A 175 24.22 23.24 -6.43
CA ALA A 175 24.91 22.22 -5.64
C ALA A 175 24.06 21.48 -4.59
N ARG A 176 24.19 20.14 -4.62
CA ARG A 176 24.34 19.14 -3.54
C ARG A 176 23.44 19.10 -2.28
N SER A 177 22.94 17.87 -2.09
CA SER A 177 22.41 17.17 -0.89
C SER A 177 20.93 17.46 -0.57
N SER A 178 20.00 16.50 -0.60
CA SER A 178 20.04 15.06 -0.34
C SER A 178 18.98 14.31 -1.18
N GLN A 179 19.35 13.10 -1.62
CA GLN A 179 18.54 11.96 -2.08
C GLN A 179 17.07 12.22 -2.48
N ALA A 180 16.83 12.39 -3.77
CA ALA A 180 15.56 11.99 -4.39
C ALA A 180 15.80 10.67 -5.14
N ALA A 181 15.90 9.56 -4.41
CA ALA A 181 15.74 8.25 -5.03
C ALA A 181 14.24 8.12 -5.42
N PRO A 182 13.92 7.81 -6.69
CA PRO A 182 12.53 7.60 -7.08
C PRO A 182 12.03 6.31 -6.40
N LEU A 183 11.07 6.47 -5.48
CA LEU A 183 10.48 5.39 -4.70
C LEU A 183 9.69 4.44 -5.63
N ARG A 184 10.26 3.27 -5.93
CA ARG A 184 9.63 2.23 -6.77
C ARG A 184 8.30 1.79 -6.16
N PHE A 185 8.24 1.73 -4.84
CA PHE A 185 7.03 1.39 -4.09
C PHE A 185 5.97 2.50 -4.09
N ALA A 186 6.33 3.78 -4.19
CA ALA A 186 5.34 4.87 -4.23
C ALA A 186 4.59 4.96 -5.56
N GLY A 187 5.31 4.74 -6.67
CA GLY A 187 4.69 4.62 -7.99
C GLY A 187 3.80 3.39 -8.07
N SER A 188 4.32 2.21 -7.69
CA SER A 188 3.56 0.98 -7.75
C SER A 188 2.31 1.03 -6.86
N VAL A 189 2.39 1.47 -5.59
CA VAL A 189 1.23 1.44 -4.67
C VAL A 189 0.21 2.54 -4.94
N GLY A 190 0.65 3.76 -5.23
CA GLY A 190 -0.26 4.88 -5.48
C GLY A 190 -1.14 4.71 -6.73
N GLN A 191 -0.61 4.04 -7.75
CA GLN A 191 -1.32 3.71 -8.98
C GLN A 191 -2.02 2.35 -8.89
N TYR A 192 -1.42 1.35 -8.24
CA TYR A 192 -2.10 0.07 -7.95
C TYR A 192 -3.39 0.31 -7.19
N MET A 193 -3.42 1.20 -6.18
CA MET A 193 -4.68 1.50 -5.45
C MET A 193 -5.71 2.30 -6.25
N GLN A 194 -5.33 2.99 -7.32
CA GLN A 194 -6.29 3.65 -8.23
C GLN A 194 -6.93 2.66 -9.20
N TYR A 195 -6.16 1.66 -9.66
CA TYR A 195 -6.67 0.63 -10.56
C TYR A 195 -7.28 -0.55 -9.81
N ALA A 196 -6.89 -0.79 -8.58
CA ALA A 196 -7.24 -2.03 -7.94
C ALA A 196 -8.71 -2.09 -7.54
N THR A 197 -9.42 -0.98 -7.37
CA THR A 197 -10.89 -1.02 -7.27
C THR A 197 -11.59 -1.61 -8.49
N SER A 198 -10.90 -1.80 -9.61
CA SER A 198 -11.43 -2.51 -10.77
C SER A 198 -11.19 -4.00 -10.82
N SER A 199 -10.58 -4.67 -9.83
CA SER A 199 -10.54 -6.14 -9.79
C SER A 199 -11.57 -6.71 -8.80
N PRO A 200 -12.21 -7.86 -9.08
CA PRO A 200 -13.12 -8.49 -8.12
C PRO A 200 -12.35 -9.01 -6.90
N ASP A 201 -11.06 -9.31 -7.05
CA ASP A 201 -10.17 -9.75 -5.97
C ASP A 201 -9.86 -8.63 -4.98
N PHE A 202 -10.06 -7.37 -5.42
CA PHE A 202 -9.89 -6.19 -4.61
C PHE A 202 -11.23 -5.68 -4.10
N GLN A 203 -11.42 -5.72 -2.79
CA GLN A 203 -12.56 -5.07 -2.16
C GLN A 203 -12.09 -3.90 -1.32
N ASP A 204 -12.74 -2.76 -1.57
CA ASP A 204 -12.69 -1.59 -0.72
C ASP A 204 -13.44 -1.84 0.59
N ILE A 205 -12.82 -1.47 1.68
CA ILE A 205 -13.40 -1.57 3.01
C ILE A 205 -13.05 -0.27 3.71
N GLU A 206 -14.08 0.55 3.91
CA GLU A 206 -14.03 1.63 4.87
C GLU A 206 -13.86 0.99 6.25
N SER A 207 -12.70 1.20 6.88
CA SER A 207 -12.47 0.65 8.21
C SER A 207 -13.21 1.52 9.23
N ALA A 208 -13.73 0.88 10.28
CA ALA A 208 -14.60 1.46 11.31
C ALA A 208 -13.95 2.51 12.24
N TYR A 209 -12.93 3.23 11.77
CA TYR A 209 -12.32 4.37 12.45
C TYR A 209 -12.76 5.67 11.78
N ASN A 210 -14.07 5.97 11.88
CA ASN A 210 -14.65 7.29 11.66
C ASN A 210 -15.42 7.69 12.92
#